data_AF-A0A7W9W947-F1
#
_entry.id   AF-A0A7W9W947-F1
#
_cell.length_a   1.000
_cell.length_b   1.000
_cell.length_c   1.000
_cell.angle_alpha   90.00
_cell.angle_beta   90.00
_cell.angle_gamma   90.00
#
_symmetry.space_group_name_H-M   'P 1'
#
loop_
_entity.id
_entity.type
_entity.pdbx_description
1 polymer ?
#
loop_
_entity_poly.entity_id
_entity_poly.type
_entity_poly.pdbx_seq_one_letter_code
_entity_poly.pdbx_strand_id
1 'polypeptide(L)'
;MGRQTTAQALGRLEGDVLRWKPSCVVLECGINDLRALPLLPERRVRLKEDCVANLAKMVETLRKHNIPVVLCTIFPVQTPKPWQEPFWSDGIAGLVRETNTELRKLGREGVQILETEPVLAAADGKIRAELATDHLHLSPAGYERLNERLVLLLKSP
;
A
#
# COMPACT_ATOMS: atom_id res chain seq x y z
N MET A 1 1.48 10.79 8.25
CA MET A 1 0.22 10.91 9.04
C MET A 1 -0.44 9.54 9.12
N GLY A 2 -1.12 9.21 10.22
CA GLY A 2 -1.82 7.94 10.34
C GLY A 2 -3.22 7.94 9.70
N ARG A 3 -3.73 6.75 9.40
CA ARG A 3 -5.15 6.47 9.05
C ARG A 3 -5.69 7.17 7.79
N GLN A 4 -4.83 7.55 6.84
CA GLN A 4 -5.26 8.18 5.59
C GLN A 4 -5.72 7.15 4.56
N THR A 5 -6.80 7.46 3.83
CA THR A 5 -7.21 6.74 2.62
C THR A 5 -6.50 7.29 1.38
N THR A 6 -6.53 6.54 0.27
CA THR A 6 -5.95 6.99 -1.01
C THR A 6 -6.60 8.29 -1.53
N ALA A 7 -7.90 8.49 -1.28
CA ALA A 7 -8.59 9.72 -1.66
C ALA A 7 -8.06 10.94 -0.89
N GLN A 8 -7.79 10.79 0.41
CA GLN A 8 -7.21 11.85 1.24
C GLN A 8 -5.76 12.15 0.85
N ALA A 9 -4.97 11.10 0.59
CA ALA A 9 -3.60 11.26 0.10
C ALA A 9 -3.56 11.99 -1.25
N LEU A 10 -4.43 11.60 -2.20
CA LEU A 10 -4.55 12.25 -3.50
C LEU A 10 -4.92 13.74 -3.38
N GLY A 11 -5.88 14.07 -2.50
CA GLY A 11 -6.29 15.46 -2.27
C GLY A 11 -5.19 16.37 -1.71
N ARG A 12 -4.13 15.79 -1.16
CA ARG A 12 -3.00 16.52 -0.55
C ARG A 12 -1.71 16.43 -1.38
N LEU A 13 -1.70 15.66 -2.46
CA LEU A 13 -0.51 15.38 -3.28
C LEU A 13 0.21 16.67 -3.71
N GLU A 14 -0.54 17.70 -4.11
CA GLU A 14 0.02 18.98 -4.53
C GLU A 14 0.81 19.67 -3.41
N GLY A 15 0.17 19.86 -2.25
CA GLY A 15 0.72 20.64 -1.14
C GLY A 15 1.78 19.91 -0.34
N ASP A 16 1.62 18.59 -0.18
CA ASP A 16 2.48 17.78 0.68
C ASP A 16 3.65 17.12 -0.08
N VAL A 17 3.53 16.93 -1.40
CA VAL A 17 4.55 16.22 -2.20
C VAL A 17 5.08 17.09 -3.34
N LEU A 18 4.24 17.52 -4.28
CA LEU A 18 4.69 18.18 -5.51
C LEU A 18 5.38 19.52 -5.25
N ARG A 19 4.90 20.28 -4.27
CA ARG A 19 5.52 21.55 -3.84
C ARG A 19 7.03 21.43 -3.56
N TRP A 20 7.48 20.28 -3.10
CA TRP A 20 8.87 20.03 -2.74
C TRP A 20 9.75 19.56 -3.90
N LYS A 21 9.17 19.33 -5.10
CA LYS A 21 9.87 18.87 -6.31
C LYS A 21 10.82 17.69 -6.02
N PRO A 22 10.31 16.59 -5.45
CA PRO A 22 11.17 15.48 -5.05
C PRO A 22 11.83 14.82 -6.26
N SER A 23 13.04 14.30 -6.07
CA SER A 23 13.74 13.51 -7.09
C SER A 23 13.14 12.13 -7.32
N CYS A 24 12.37 11.62 -6.35
CA CYS A 24 11.62 10.36 -6.41
C CYS A 24 10.55 10.34 -5.31
N VAL A 25 9.46 9.61 -5.52
CA VAL A 25 8.41 9.37 -4.52
C VAL A 25 8.22 7.88 -4.29
N VAL A 26 8.27 7.45 -3.04
CA VAL A 26 7.81 6.13 -2.60
C VAL A 26 6.36 6.27 -2.16
N LEU A 27 5.45 5.55 -2.83
CA LEU A 27 4.01 5.62 -2.58
C LEU A 27 3.51 4.34 -1.92
N GLU A 28 3.17 4.42 -0.63
CA GLU A 28 2.53 3.36 0.15
C GLU A 28 1.22 3.91 0.72
N CYS A 29 0.09 3.32 0.32
CA CYS A 29 -1.24 3.68 0.79
C CYS A 29 -2.24 2.58 0.37
N GLY A 30 -3.42 2.56 0.97
CA GLY A 30 -4.55 1.72 0.53
C GLY A 30 -5.18 0.88 1.64
N ILE A 31 -4.43 0.50 2.68
CA ILE A 31 -4.98 -0.38 3.72
C ILE A 31 -6.18 0.23 4.47
N ASN A 32 -6.21 1.56 4.64
CA ASN A 32 -7.33 2.23 5.29
C ASN A 32 -8.59 2.28 4.42
N ASP A 33 -8.44 2.28 3.09
CA ASP A 33 -9.54 2.14 2.13
C ASP A 33 -10.16 0.75 2.31
N LEU A 34 -9.32 -0.30 2.33
CA LEU A 34 -9.77 -1.69 2.36
C LEU A 34 -10.29 -2.12 3.74
N ARG A 35 -9.74 -1.56 4.84
CA ARG A 35 -10.23 -1.81 6.21
C ARG A 35 -11.66 -1.30 6.43
N ALA A 36 -12.23 -0.51 5.52
CA ALA A 36 -13.64 -0.12 5.58
C ALA A 36 -14.61 -1.28 5.26
N LEU A 37 -14.12 -2.42 4.76
CA LEU A 37 -14.95 -3.55 4.34
C LEU A 37 -15.98 -4.03 5.38
N PRO A 38 -15.67 -4.17 6.69
CA PRO A 38 -16.66 -4.59 7.68
C PRO A 38 -17.81 -3.61 7.83
N LEU A 39 -17.58 -2.31 7.54
CA LEU A 39 -18.58 -1.25 7.64
C LEU A 39 -19.38 -1.07 6.34
N LEU A 40 -18.84 -1.53 5.20
CA LEU A 40 -19.39 -1.32 3.86
C LEU A 40 -19.25 -2.60 3.00
N PRO A 41 -19.78 -3.75 3.44
CA PRO A 41 -19.57 -5.04 2.77
C PRO A 41 -20.07 -5.04 1.32
N GLU A 42 -21.18 -4.36 1.05
CA GLU A 42 -21.77 -4.20 -0.28
C GLU A 42 -20.90 -3.37 -1.23
N ARG A 43 -19.95 -2.59 -0.71
CA ARG A 43 -19.04 -1.76 -1.48
C ARG A 43 -17.69 -2.41 -1.74
N ARG A 44 -17.49 -3.70 -1.43
CA ARG A 44 -16.20 -4.41 -1.62
C ARG A 44 -15.53 -4.10 -2.96
N VAL A 45 -16.28 -4.20 -4.06
CA VAL A 45 -15.77 -3.92 -5.41
C VAL A 45 -15.34 -2.47 -5.55
N ARG A 46 -16.18 -1.52 -5.10
CA ARG A 46 -15.86 -0.08 -5.14
C ARG A 46 -14.68 0.29 -4.25
N LEU A 47 -14.52 -0.31 -3.06
CA LEU A 47 -13.37 -0.06 -2.19
C LEU A 47 -12.05 -0.36 -2.91
N LYS A 48 -12.00 -1.49 -3.63
CA LYS A 48 -10.85 -1.84 -4.49
C LYS A 48 -10.69 -0.85 -5.64
N GLU A 49 -11.75 -0.62 -6.42
CA GLU A 49 -11.70 0.21 -7.62
C GLU A 49 -11.30 1.66 -7.30
N ASP A 50 -11.89 2.26 -6.26
CA ASP A 50 -11.58 3.61 -5.79
C ASP A 50 -10.10 3.69 -5.34
N CYS A 51 -9.63 2.70 -4.58
CA CYS A 51 -8.24 2.62 -4.12
C CYS A 51 -7.25 2.56 -5.30
N VAL A 52 -7.49 1.67 -6.28
CA VAL A 52 -6.65 1.53 -7.47
C VAL A 52 -6.70 2.80 -8.32
N ALA A 53 -7.88 3.37 -8.54
CA ALA A 53 -8.06 4.58 -9.35
C ALA A 53 -7.32 5.79 -8.74
N ASN A 54 -7.39 5.97 -7.42
CA ASN A 54 -6.69 7.04 -6.74
C ASN A 54 -5.16 6.87 -6.81
N LEU A 55 -4.66 5.65 -6.58
CA LEU A 55 -3.22 5.34 -6.70
C LEU A 55 -2.73 5.55 -8.13
N ALA A 56 -3.47 5.06 -9.13
CA ALA A 56 -3.15 5.28 -10.54
C ALA A 56 -3.10 6.77 -10.88
N LYS A 57 -4.06 7.57 -10.38
CA LYS A 57 -4.08 9.01 -10.58
C LYS A 57 -2.89 9.71 -9.92
N MET A 58 -2.51 9.33 -8.70
CA MET A 58 -1.30 9.86 -8.05
C MET A 58 -0.04 9.53 -8.87
N VAL A 59 0.09 8.29 -9.33
CA VAL A 59 1.20 7.85 -10.19
C VAL A 59 1.26 8.68 -11.49
N GLU A 60 0.14 8.82 -12.21
CA GLU A 60 0.14 9.63 -13.44
C GLU A 60 0.49 11.09 -13.18
N THR A 61 -0.01 11.68 -12.10
CA THR A 61 0.30 13.06 -11.74
C THR A 61 1.80 13.24 -11.47
N LEU A 62 2.42 12.34 -10.71
CA LEU A 62 3.87 12.36 -10.44
C LEU A 62 4.69 12.20 -11.72
N ARG A 63 4.30 11.26 -12.60
CA ARG A 63 4.97 11.05 -13.89
C ARG A 63 4.88 12.26 -14.81
N LYS A 64 3.75 12.96 -14.86
CA LYS A 64 3.59 14.20 -15.63
C LYS A 64 4.53 15.31 -15.17
N HIS A 65 4.97 15.25 -13.91
CA HIS A 65 5.99 16.14 -13.35
C HIS A 65 7.42 15.60 -13.49
N ASN A 66 7.60 14.50 -14.24
CA ASN A 66 8.87 13.79 -14.41
C ASN A 66 9.47 13.30 -13.07
N ILE A 67 8.61 12.93 -12.12
CA ILE A 67 9.03 12.39 -10.82
C ILE A 67 8.93 10.86 -10.90
N PRO A 68 10.06 10.12 -10.79
CA PRO A 68 10.07 8.67 -10.66
C PRO A 68 9.27 8.21 -9.45
N VAL A 69 8.53 7.11 -9.61
CA VAL A 69 7.68 6.55 -8.54
C VAL A 69 8.11 5.14 -8.20
N VAL A 70 8.24 4.85 -6.91
CA VAL A 70 8.26 3.49 -6.38
C VAL A 70 6.91 3.23 -5.71
N LEU A 71 6.03 2.50 -6.39
CA LEU A 71 4.71 2.14 -5.87
C LEU A 71 4.84 0.84 -5.05
N CYS A 72 4.55 0.92 -3.76
CA CYS A 72 4.48 -0.25 -2.89
C CYS A 72 3.14 -0.95 -3.08
N THR A 73 3.14 -2.28 -3.21
CA THR A 73 1.90 -3.04 -3.03
C THR A 73 1.46 -2.95 -1.57
N ILE A 74 0.15 -2.92 -1.33
CA ILE A 74 -0.42 -2.83 0.02
C ILE A 74 0.08 -4.01 0.84
N PHE A 75 0.57 -3.74 2.05
CA PHE A 75 1.12 -4.79 2.90
C PHE A 75 0.07 -5.88 3.16
N PRO A 76 0.49 -7.16 3.26
CA PRO A 76 -0.39 -8.20 3.79
C PRO A 76 -0.84 -7.82 5.20
N VAL A 77 -1.94 -8.43 5.66
CA VAL A 77 -2.47 -8.21 7.01
C VAL A 77 -2.19 -9.42 7.88
N GLN A 78 -2.07 -9.20 9.18
CA GLN A 78 -1.99 -10.28 10.17
C GLN A 78 -3.35 -10.46 10.85
N THR A 79 -3.53 -11.55 11.59
CA THR A 79 -4.75 -11.84 12.33
C THR A 79 -4.96 -10.78 13.42
N PRO A 80 -6.16 -10.17 13.51
CA PRO A 80 -6.51 -9.26 14.58
C PRO A 80 -6.45 -9.96 15.94
N LYS A 81 -6.26 -9.19 17.01
CA LYS A 81 -6.41 -9.74 18.37
C LYS A 81 -7.91 -10.02 18.64
N PRO A 82 -8.27 -10.93 19.56
CA PRO A 82 -9.67 -11.34 19.76
C PRO A 82 -10.65 -10.18 20.00
N TRP A 83 -10.24 -9.14 20.72
CA TRP A 83 -11.08 -7.96 20.97
C TRP A 83 -11.26 -7.02 19.76
N GLN A 84 -10.50 -7.24 18.68
CA GLN A 84 -10.59 -6.51 17.41
C GLN A 84 -11.39 -7.27 16.35
N GLU A 85 -11.60 -8.59 16.54
CA GLU A 85 -12.37 -9.45 15.62
C GLU A 85 -13.78 -8.92 15.30
N PRO A 86 -14.57 -8.37 16.26
CA PRO A 86 -15.89 -7.82 15.94
C PRO A 86 -15.88 -6.65 14.95
N PHE A 87 -14.72 -6.01 14.75
CA PHE A 87 -14.53 -4.88 13.83
C PHE A 87 -13.66 -5.25 12.63
N TRP A 88 -13.40 -6.55 12.43
CA TRP A 88 -12.55 -7.07 11.37
C TRP A 88 -13.35 -7.94 10.40
N SER A 89 -12.84 -8.09 9.17
CA SER A 89 -13.38 -9.02 8.19
C SER A 89 -12.25 -9.83 7.59
N ASP A 90 -12.40 -11.16 7.58
CA ASP A 90 -11.45 -12.08 6.93
C ASP A 90 -11.33 -11.82 5.42
N GLY A 91 -12.32 -11.13 4.83
CA GLY A 91 -12.30 -10.69 3.44
C GLY A 91 -11.24 -9.63 3.14
N ILE A 92 -10.67 -8.95 4.15
CA ILE A 92 -9.67 -7.89 3.96
C ILE A 92 -8.40 -8.46 3.30
N ALA A 93 -7.91 -9.62 3.75
CA ALA A 93 -6.71 -10.23 3.19
C ALA A 93 -6.89 -10.58 1.69
N GLY A 94 -8.06 -11.10 1.32
CA GLY A 94 -8.41 -11.36 -0.07
C GLY A 94 -8.52 -10.08 -0.89
N LEU A 95 -9.14 -9.04 -0.33
CA LEU A 95 -9.27 -7.74 -0.99
C LEU A 95 -7.92 -7.06 -1.20
N VAL A 96 -7.00 -7.16 -0.25
CA VAL A 96 -5.60 -6.69 -0.40
C VAL A 96 -4.92 -7.41 -1.57
N ARG A 97 -5.00 -8.74 -1.65
CA ARG A 97 -4.38 -9.49 -2.76
C ARG A 97 -4.97 -9.11 -4.12
N GLU A 98 -6.29 -8.99 -4.21
CA GLU A 98 -6.96 -8.54 -5.44
C GLU A 98 -6.55 -7.12 -5.85
N THR A 99 -6.47 -6.20 -4.87
CA THR A 99 -6.02 -4.83 -5.11
C THR A 99 -4.57 -4.81 -5.60
N ASN A 100 -3.69 -5.57 -4.94
CA ASN A 100 -2.28 -5.68 -5.31
C ASN A 100 -2.08 -6.24 -6.72
N THR A 101 -2.91 -7.19 -7.17
CA THR A 101 -2.90 -7.68 -8.56
C THR A 101 -3.16 -6.56 -9.56
N GLU A 102 -4.04 -5.61 -9.26
CA GLU A 102 -4.26 -4.44 -10.13
C GLU A 102 -3.11 -3.42 -10.03
N LEU A 103 -2.57 -3.18 -8.82
CA LEU A 103 -1.45 -2.25 -8.63
C LEU A 103 -0.19 -2.67 -9.39
N ARG A 104 0.08 -3.99 -9.50
CA ARG A 104 1.19 -4.53 -10.30
C ARG A 104 1.15 -4.08 -11.75
N LYS A 105 -0.05 -3.94 -12.32
CA LYS A 105 -0.24 -3.52 -13.71
C LYS A 105 0.12 -2.05 -13.95
N LEU A 106 0.29 -1.26 -12.88
CA LEU A 106 0.74 0.13 -12.98
C LEU A 106 2.25 0.25 -13.22
N GLY A 107 3.02 -0.83 -13.04
CA GLY A 107 4.46 -0.87 -13.29
C GLY A 107 4.78 -0.61 -14.75
N ARG A 108 5.68 0.34 -15.00
CA ARG A 108 6.13 0.76 -16.35
C ARG A 108 7.32 1.71 -16.21
N GLU A 109 7.85 2.21 -17.32
CA GLU A 109 8.91 3.21 -17.31
C GLU A 109 8.56 4.43 -16.42
N GLY A 110 9.47 4.75 -15.49
CA GLY A 110 9.28 5.76 -14.44
C GLY A 110 8.43 5.32 -13.24
N VAL A 111 7.94 4.07 -13.20
CA VAL A 111 7.14 3.49 -12.11
C VAL A 111 7.62 2.08 -11.78
N GLN A 112 8.42 1.95 -10.72
CA GLN A 112 8.82 0.65 -10.18
C GLN A 112 7.79 0.15 -9.17
N ILE A 113 7.55 -1.17 -9.16
CA ILE A 113 6.71 -1.82 -8.17
C ILE A 113 7.58 -2.44 -7.08
N LEU A 114 7.39 -2.03 -5.83
CA LEU A 114 7.94 -2.73 -4.67
C LEU A 114 6.92 -3.76 -4.19
N GLU A 115 7.17 -5.03 -4.51
CA GLU A 115 6.38 -6.17 -4.04
C GLU A 115 6.62 -6.41 -2.55
N THR A 116 5.62 -6.16 -1.72
CA THR A 116 5.75 -6.24 -0.25
C THR A 116 5.43 -7.63 0.29
N GLU A 117 4.56 -8.38 -0.38
CA GLU A 117 4.16 -9.74 0.03
C GLU A 117 5.36 -10.72 0.11
N PRO A 118 6.24 -10.85 -0.90
CA PRO A 118 7.41 -11.75 -0.80
C PRO A 118 8.41 -11.35 0.29
N VAL A 119 8.35 -10.10 0.75
CA VAL A 119 9.25 -9.52 1.76
C VAL A 119 8.68 -9.68 3.17
N LEU A 120 7.36 -9.70 3.31
CA LEU A 120 6.70 -9.60 4.61
C LEU A 120 5.94 -10.86 4.98
N ALA A 121 5.40 -11.59 4.01
CA ALA A 121 4.47 -12.68 4.26
C ALA A 121 5.17 -13.98 4.66
N ALA A 122 4.52 -14.73 5.54
CA ALA A 122 4.78 -16.15 5.76
C ALA A 122 4.04 -16.99 4.69
N ALA A 123 4.19 -18.32 4.76
CA ALA A 123 3.55 -19.25 3.82
C ALA A 123 2.01 -19.18 3.82
N ASP A 124 1.39 -18.68 4.90
CA ASP A 124 -0.05 -18.48 5.02
C ASP A 124 -0.54 -17.14 4.44
N GLY A 125 0.38 -16.34 3.87
CA GLY A 125 0.07 -15.04 3.26
C GLY A 125 -0.10 -13.89 4.27
N LYS A 126 0.10 -14.13 5.57
CA LYS A 126 0.06 -13.09 6.60
C LYS A 126 1.46 -12.54 6.88
N ILE A 127 1.55 -11.34 7.43
CA ILE A 127 2.86 -10.78 7.84
C ILE A 127 3.53 -11.74 8.84
N ARG A 128 4.79 -12.11 8.63
CA ARG A 128 5.57 -12.90 9.60
C ARG A 128 5.52 -12.27 10.99
N ALA A 129 5.33 -13.06 12.03
CA ALA A 129 5.06 -12.57 13.39
C ALA A 129 6.17 -11.63 13.90
N GLU A 130 7.43 -11.92 13.60
CA GLU A 130 8.59 -11.10 13.95
C GLU A 130 8.66 -9.77 13.18
N LEU A 131 7.94 -9.66 12.06
CA LEU A 131 7.87 -8.46 11.22
C LEU A 131 6.63 -7.61 11.49
N ALA A 132 5.75 -8.03 12.39
CA ALA A 132 4.49 -7.37 12.72
C ALA A 132 4.53 -6.75 14.13
N THR A 133 3.99 -5.54 14.25
CA THR A 133 3.66 -4.94 15.56
C THR A 133 2.22 -5.27 15.95
N ASP A 134 1.32 -5.29 14.97
CA ASP A 134 -0.07 -5.71 15.12
C ASP A 134 -0.61 -6.28 13.79
N HIS A 135 -1.94 -6.30 13.63
CA HIS A 135 -2.61 -6.86 12.46
C HIS A 135 -2.45 -6.04 11.16
N LEU A 136 -1.94 -4.80 11.24
CA LEU A 136 -1.74 -3.88 10.11
C LEU A 136 -0.33 -3.28 10.02
N HIS A 137 0.35 -3.12 11.15
CA HIS A 137 1.58 -2.35 11.24
C HIS A 137 2.80 -3.27 11.35
N LEU A 138 3.89 -2.87 10.70
CA LEU A 138 5.16 -3.59 10.73
C LEU A 138 5.96 -3.26 11.99
N SER A 139 6.82 -4.19 12.38
CA SER A 139 7.89 -3.93 13.35
C SER A 139 9.04 -3.17 12.68
N PRO A 140 10.00 -2.60 13.43
CA PRO A 140 11.21 -2.03 12.86
C PRO A 140 11.96 -3.00 11.94
N ALA A 141 12.03 -4.28 12.29
CA ALA A 141 12.64 -5.32 11.46
C ALA A 141 11.87 -5.53 10.14
N GLY A 142 10.54 -5.43 10.15
CA GLY A 142 9.72 -5.45 8.93
C GLY A 142 10.04 -4.30 7.98
N TYR A 143 10.21 -3.09 8.52
CA TYR A 143 10.64 -1.94 7.72
C TYR A 143 12.07 -2.09 7.19
N GLU A 144 12.98 -2.66 7.98
CA GLU A 144 14.36 -2.92 7.53
C GLU A 144 14.38 -3.85 6.30
N ARG A 145 13.57 -4.92 6.30
CA ARG A 145 13.41 -5.81 5.14
C ARG A 145 12.89 -5.09 3.90
N LEU A 146 11.93 -4.18 4.05
CA LEU A 146 11.44 -3.37 2.93
C LEU A 146 12.51 -2.40 2.44
N ASN A 147 13.28 -1.79 3.35
CA ASN A 147 14.33 -0.86 3.02
C ASN A 147 15.46 -1.54 2.22
N GLU A 148 15.84 -2.77 2.57
CA GLU A 148 16.79 -3.58 1.78
C GLU A 148 16.36 -3.68 0.31
N ARG A 149 15.06 -3.89 0.06
CA ARG A 149 14.51 -3.98 -1.29
C ARG A 149 14.36 -2.62 -1.97
N LEU A 150 13.91 -1.61 -1.24
CA LEU A 150 13.76 -0.25 -1.73
C LEU A 150 15.10 0.33 -2.21
N VAL A 151 16.18 0.11 -1.46
CA VAL A 151 17.53 0.59 -1.82
C VAL A 151 17.99 0.03 -3.18
N LEU A 152 17.62 -1.20 -3.52
CA LEU A 152 17.96 -1.78 -4.82
C LEU A 152 17.18 -1.12 -5.96
N LEU A 153 15.91 -0.78 -5.72
CA LEU A 153 15.07 -0.09 -6.70
C LEU A 153 15.59 1.33 -6.98
N LEU A 154 15.93 2.07 -5.92
CA LEU A 154 16.44 3.45 -6.03
C LEU A 154 17.84 3.56 -6.66
N LYS A 155 18.61 2.48 -6.67
CA LYS A 155 19.95 2.41 -7.30
C LYS A 155 19.90 1.95 -8.76
N SER A 156 18.76 1.46 -9.21
CA SER A 156 18.58 1.01 -10.59
C SER A 156 18.36 2.25 -11.47
N PRO A 157 19.19 2.47 -12.50
CA PRO A 157 19.13 3.68 -13.34
C PRO A 157 17.83 3.82 -14.11
#